data_AF-A0A1N6MRN6-F1
#
_entry.id   AF-A0A1N6MRN6-F1
#
_cell.length_a   1.000
_cell.length_b   1.000
_cell.length_c   1.000
_cell.angle_alpha   90.00
_cell.angle_beta   90.00
_cell.angle_gamma   90.00
#
_symmetry.space_group_name_H-M   'P 1'
#
loop_
_entity.id
_entity.type
_entity.pdbx_description
1 polymer ?
#
loop_
_entity_poly.entity_id
_entity_poly.type
_entity_poly.pdbx_seq_one_letter_code
_entity_poly.pdbx_strand_id
1 'polypeptide(L)'
;MPSTPFATAFAAEDHLTLIGTDIDANDHKHTFLQLLISLDDAPLTITVSGQTLQAKSILINSNVTHKVTLKNRFYWLTLINHTSPVGLCLKHQLMNEKINYVVLDYKKLIPSYKAISSQYTSWQGKRSIC
;
A
#
# COMPACT_ATOMS: atom_id res chain seq x y z
N MET A 1 18.24 -17.51 -17.99
CA MET A 1 17.58 -16.27 -18.46
C MET A 1 17.49 -15.33 -17.27
N PRO A 2 17.82 -14.04 -17.37
CA PRO A 2 17.54 -13.13 -16.27
C PRO A 2 16.02 -12.99 -16.20
N SER A 3 15.42 -13.59 -15.16
CA SER A 3 14.01 -13.43 -14.86
C SER A 3 13.72 -11.93 -14.68
N THR A 4 12.70 -11.43 -15.36
CA THR A 4 12.20 -10.08 -15.09
C THR A 4 11.90 -9.99 -13.59
N PRO A 5 12.52 -9.06 -12.83
CA PRO A 5 12.41 -9.05 -11.37
C PRO A 5 10.99 -8.73 -10.87
N PHE A 6 10.13 -8.27 -11.78
CA PHE A 6 8.71 -8.03 -11.56
C PHE A 6 7.90 -8.18 -12.85
N ALA A 7 6.60 -8.39 -12.72
CA ALA A 7 5.60 -8.32 -13.76
C ALA A 7 4.54 -7.27 -13.39
N THR A 8 4.16 -6.42 -14.34
CA THR A 8 2.99 -5.55 -14.18
C THR A 8 1.74 -6.42 -14.11
N ALA A 9 1.02 -6.34 -13.00
CA ALA A 9 -0.20 -7.12 -12.80
C ALA A 9 -1.43 -6.39 -13.34
N PHE A 10 -1.48 -5.06 -13.20
CA PHE A 10 -2.59 -4.23 -13.69
C PHE A 10 -2.19 -2.75 -13.73
N ALA A 11 -2.75 -2.01 -14.69
CA ALA A 11 -2.57 -0.57 -14.83
C ALA A 11 -3.92 0.10 -15.14
N ALA A 12 -4.21 1.19 -14.45
CA ALA A 12 -5.37 2.06 -14.67
C ALA A 12 -4.92 3.53 -14.67
N GLU A 13 -5.89 4.43 -14.85
CA GLU A 13 -5.67 5.87 -14.87
C GLU A 13 -5.00 6.38 -13.58
N ASP A 14 -5.43 5.88 -12.42
CA ASP A 14 -5.00 6.41 -11.12
C ASP A 14 -4.13 5.46 -10.30
N HIS A 15 -3.86 4.24 -10.78
CA HIS A 15 -2.98 3.32 -10.10
C HIS A 15 -2.32 2.30 -11.04
N LEU A 16 -1.14 1.85 -10.63
CA LEU A 16 -0.37 0.79 -11.25
C LEU A 16 0.00 -0.23 -10.19
N THR A 17 -0.12 -1.51 -10.52
CA THR A 17 0.30 -2.59 -9.63
C THR A 17 1.21 -3.58 -10.34
N LEU A 18 2.19 -4.07 -9.57
CA LEU A 18 3.16 -5.05 -10.00
C LEU A 18 3.39 -6.11 -8.93
N ILE A 19 3.78 -7.29 -9.38
CA ILE A 19 4.21 -8.41 -8.53
C ILE A 19 5.67 -8.69 -8.86
N GLY A 20 6.52 -8.76 -7.85
CA GLY A 20 7.95 -9.02 -8.04
C GLY A 20 8.55 -9.93 -6.98
N THR A 21 9.81 -10.32 -7.20
CA THR A 21 10.59 -11.16 -6.27
C THR A 21 11.73 -10.42 -5.60
N ASP A 22 12.14 -9.29 -6.18
CA ASP A 22 13.29 -8.53 -5.74
C ASP A 22 12.98 -7.04 -5.85
N ILE A 23 13.20 -6.32 -4.76
CA ILE A 23 13.15 -4.86 -4.72
C ILE A 23 14.37 -4.37 -3.94
N ASP A 24 15.17 -3.52 -4.57
CA ASP A 24 16.31 -2.86 -3.94
C ASP A 24 16.21 -1.37 -4.26
N ALA A 25 15.36 -0.68 -3.49
CA ALA A 25 15.11 0.73 -3.65
C ALA A 25 15.72 1.48 -2.46
N ASN A 26 16.81 2.21 -2.72
CA ASN A 26 17.45 3.11 -1.77
C ASN A 26 16.51 4.23 -1.31
N ASP A 27 16.93 5.07 -0.36
CA ASP A 27 16.10 6.15 0.15
C ASP A 27 15.58 7.06 -0.96
N HIS A 28 14.26 7.10 -1.11
CA HIS A 28 13.57 7.88 -2.12
C HIS A 28 12.18 8.29 -1.63
N LYS A 29 11.52 9.16 -2.39
CA LYS A 29 10.13 9.54 -2.19
C LYS A 29 9.49 9.84 -3.55
N HIS A 30 8.18 9.71 -3.61
CA HIS A 30 7.41 10.03 -4.80
C HIS A 30 6.04 10.60 -4.41
N THR A 31 5.36 11.22 -5.37
CA THR A 31 4.04 11.83 -5.18
C THR A 31 2.93 10.80 -4.97
N PHE A 32 3.11 9.55 -5.42
CA PHE A 32 2.13 8.47 -5.25
C PHE A 32 2.07 7.99 -3.80
N LEU A 33 0.90 7.49 -3.37
CA LEU A 33 0.83 6.57 -2.25
C LEU A 33 1.44 5.23 -2.69
N GLN A 34 2.10 4.53 -1.77
CA GLN A 34 2.62 3.19 -2.05
C GLN A 34 2.02 2.17 -1.08
N LEU A 35 1.27 1.22 -1.62
CA LEU A 35 0.87 0.02 -0.91
C LEU A 35 1.86 -1.09 -1.23
N LEU A 36 2.40 -1.72 -0.19
CA LEU A 36 3.31 -2.85 -0.33
C LEU A 36 2.80 -4.01 0.53
N ILE A 37 2.74 -5.20 -0.05
CA ILE A 37 2.24 -6.42 0.58
C ILE A 37 3.24 -7.55 0.35
N SER A 38 3.62 -8.25 1.42
CA SER A 38 4.38 -9.49 1.32
C SER A 38 3.43 -10.62 0.92
N LEU A 39 3.78 -11.36 -0.13
CA LEU A 39 3.02 -12.52 -0.57
C LEU A 39 3.54 -13.84 0.02
N ASP A 40 4.67 -13.83 0.73
CA ASP A 40 5.17 -14.99 1.48
C ASP A 40 4.70 -14.98 2.95
N ASP A 41 5.21 -15.89 3.79
CA ASP A 41 4.95 -16.01 5.23
C ASP A 41 5.77 -15.10 6.15
N ALA A 42 6.90 -14.55 5.70
CA ALA A 42 7.66 -13.55 6.46
C ALA A 42 7.21 -12.10 6.16
N PRO A 43 7.41 -11.12 7.06
CA PRO A 43 7.16 -9.71 6.77
C PRO A 43 8.21 -9.11 5.82
N LEU A 44 7.92 -7.90 5.32
CA LEU A 44 8.83 -7.02 4.60
C LEU A 44 9.61 -6.16 5.60
N THR A 45 10.87 -5.87 5.31
CA THR A 45 11.65 -4.85 6.03
C THR A 45 11.54 -3.53 5.27
N ILE A 46 10.97 -2.51 5.91
CA ILE A 46 10.82 -1.17 5.33
C ILE A 46 11.41 -0.15 6.29
N THR A 47 12.16 0.82 5.78
CA THR A 47 12.53 2.02 6.52
C THR A 47 11.68 3.17 6.04
N VAL A 48 10.93 3.83 6.93
CA VAL A 48 10.12 5.01 6.62
C VAL A 48 10.56 6.15 7.53
N SER A 49 10.94 7.29 6.97
CA SER A 49 11.44 8.45 7.72
C SER A 49 12.55 8.10 8.73
N GLY A 50 13.47 7.21 8.35
CA GLY A 50 14.57 6.74 9.20
C GLY A 50 14.20 5.67 10.24
N GLN A 51 12.92 5.31 10.38
CA GLN A 51 12.47 4.24 11.26
C GLN A 51 12.30 2.94 10.49
N THR A 52 13.02 1.89 10.90
CA THR A 52 12.89 0.56 10.31
C THR A 52 11.81 -0.24 11.03
N LEU A 53 10.91 -0.84 10.26
CA LEU A 53 9.84 -1.70 10.75
C LEU A 53 9.69 -2.96 9.91
N GLN A 54 9.08 -3.97 10.51
CA GLN A 54 8.66 -5.20 9.85
C GLN A 54 7.15 -5.19 9.67
N ALA A 55 6.68 -5.33 8.43
CA ALA A 55 5.25 -5.31 8.12
C ALA A 55 4.88 -6.31 7.03
N LYS A 56 3.72 -6.96 7.20
CA LYS A 56 3.11 -7.79 6.15
C LYS A 56 2.49 -6.97 5.03
N SER A 57 1.82 -5.90 5.41
CA SER A 57 1.29 -4.91 4.49
C SER A 57 1.44 -3.53 5.09
N ILE A 58 1.84 -2.58 4.26
CA ILE A 58 2.05 -1.20 4.65
C ILE A 58 1.53 -0.28 3.54
N LEU A 59 0.80 0.75 3.94
CA LEU A 59 0.48 1.88 3.09
C LEU A 59 1.36 3.05 3.51
N ILE A 60 2.20 3.51 2.60
CA ILE A 60 3.12 4.65 2.78
C ILE A 60 2.50 5.87 2.13
N ASN A 61 2.50 7.00 2.84
CA ASN A 61 1.92 8.24 2.34
C ASN A 61 2.78 8.85 1.21
N SER A 62 2.17 9.73 0.44
CA SER A 62 2.83 10.52 -0.61
C SER A 62 3.90 11.41 0.00
N ASN A 63 5.00 11.61 -0.72
CA ASN A 63 6.12 12.48 -0.35
C ASN A 63 6.83 12.09 0.96
N VAL A 64 6.75 10.83 1.37
CA VAL A 64 7.47 10.29 2.52
C VAL A 64 8.73 9.56 2.06
N THR A 65 9.88 9.93 2.62
CA THR A 65 11.14 9.23 2.38
C THR A 65 11.06 7.81 2.92
N HIS A 66 11.32 6.84 2.06
CA HIS A 66 11.34 5.44 2.43
C HIS A 66 12.35 4.63 1.62
N LYS A 67 12.69 3.47 2.16
CA LYS A 67 13.56 2.46 1.59
C LYS A 67 12.93 1.10 1.76
N VAL A 68 12.97 0.28 0.71
CA VAL A 68 12.43 -1.09 0.71
C VAL A 68 13.48 -2.01 0.15
N THR A 69 13.77 -3.07 0.90
CA THR A 69 14.63 -4.16 0.45
C THR A 69 13.94 -5.50 0.62
N LEU A 70 13.89 -6.27 -0.46
CA LEU A 70 13.44 -7.65 -0.46
C LEU A 70 14.23 -8.40 -1.53
N LYS A 71 14.69 -9.61 -1.21
CA LYS A 71 15.42 -10.47 -2.15
C LYS A 71 14.82 -11.86 -2.14
N ASN A 72 14.67 -12.45 -3.33
CA ASN A 72 14.19 -13.82 -3.55
C ASN A 72 12.84 -14.12 -2.87
N ARG A 73 11.92 -13.16 -2.84
CA ARG A 73 10.69 -13.23 -2.05
C ARG A 73 9.56 -12.44 -2.69
N PHE A 74 8.35 -13.00 -2.76
CA PHE A 74 7.27 -12.37 -3.51
C PHE A 74 6.67 -11.17 -2.77
N TYR A 75 6.45 -10.09 -3.52
CA TYR A 75 5.74 -8.91 -3.06
C TYR A 75 4.74 -8.43 -4.11
N TRP A 76 3.71 -7.75 -3.63
CA TRP A 76 2.78 -6.95 -4.42
C TRP A 76 3.01 -5.49 -4.07
N LEU A 77 3.26 -4.66 -5.07
CA LEU A 77 3.36 -3.21 -4.94
C LEU A 77 2.30 -2.51 -5.79
N THR A 78 1.57 -1.57 -5.19
CA THR A 78 0.66 -0.66 -5.90
C THR A 78 1.07 0.79 -5.66
N LEU A 79 1.28 1.54 -6.74
CA LEU A 79 1.40 3.00 -6.72
C LEU A 79 0.04 3.62 -7.05
N ILE A 80 -0.44 4.53 -6.21
CA ILE A 80 -1.77 5.12 -6.31
C ILE A 80 -1.65 6.64 -6.34
N ASN A 81 -2.27 7.28 -7.33
CA ASN A 81 -2.25 8.73 -7.44
C ASN A 81 -2.90 9.34 -6.20
N HIS A 82 -2.10 10.07 -5.44
CA HIS A 82 -2.50 10.64 -4.15
C HIS A 82 -3.59 11.72 -4.22
N THR A 83 -3.94 12.21 -5.42
CA THR A 83 -5.06 13.14 -5.67
C THR A 83 -6.29 12.48 -6.29
N SER A 84 -6.23 11.18 -6.65
CA SER A 84 -7.39 10.48 -7.18
C SER A 84 -8.43 10.21 -6.08
N PRO A 85 -9.69 9.93 -6.44
CA PRO A 85 -10.71 9.54 -5.46
C PRO A 85 -10.28 8.35 -4.59
N VAL A 86 -9.64 7.34 -5.18
CA VAL A 86 -9.10 6.18 -4.44
C VAL A 86 -7.97 6.61 -3.51
N GLY A 87 -7.05 7.45 -4.00
CA GLY A 87 -5.95 7.98 -3.19
C GLY A 87 -6.44 8.80 -1.99
N LEU A 88 -7.45 9.65 -2.17
CA LEU A 88 -8.06 10.44 -1.09
C LEU A 88 -8.75 9.54 -0.05
N CYS A 89 -9.52 8.54 -0.50
CA CYS A 89 -10.12 7.53 0.38
C CYS A 89 -9.07 6.79 1.23
N LEU A 90 -7.97 6.37 0.63
CA LEU A 90 -6.91 5.66 1.34
C LEU A 90 -6.15 6.56 2.31
N LYS A 91 -6.01 7.86 2.00
CA LYS A 91 -5.43 8.83 2.92
C LYS A 91 -6.22 8.98 4.21
N HIS A 92 -7.54 8.80 4.20
CA HIS A 92 -8.33 8.82 5.44
C HIS A 92 -7.87 7.72 6.42
N GLN A 93 -7.35 6.59 5.95
CA GLN A 93 -6.77 5.54 6.81
C GLN A 93 -5.47 5.97 7.50
N LEU A 94 -4.78 7.00 6.98
CA LEU A 94 -3.54 7.56 7.54
C LEU A 94 -3.82 8.66 8.58
N MET A 95 -5.04 9.17 8.65
CA MET A 95 -5.39 10.33 9.49
C MET A 95 -5.52 10.02 10.99
N ASN A 96 -5.59 8.74 11.40
CA ASN A 96 -5.54 8.33 12.81
C ASN A 96 -4.07 8.21 13.30
N GLU A 97 -3.39 9.36 13.41
CA GLU A 97 -2.11 9.55 14.12
C GLU A 97 -0.81 9.15 13.39
N LYS A 98 -0.87 8.66 12.13
CA LYS A 98 0.35 8.32 11.37
C LYS A 98 0.39 8.99 10.00
N ILE A 99 0.96 10.20 10.00
CA ILE A 99 1.13 11.04 8.79
C ILE A 99 1.97 10.33 7.72
N ASN A 100 2.89 9.44 8.11
CA ASN A 100 3.87 8.89 7.18
C ASN A 100 3.48 7.52 6.61
N TYR A 101 2.87 6.64 7.40
CA TYR A 101 2.49 5.29 6.97
C TYR A 101 1.49 4.63 7.93
N VAL A 102 0.74 3.65 7.45
CA VAL A 102 -0.04 2.74 8.30
C VAL A 102 0.33 1.29 7.98
N VAL A 103 0.57 0.50 9.02
CA VAL A 103 0.70 -0.96 8.89
C VAL A 103 -0.70 -1.53 8.84
N LEU A 104 -1.04 -2.18 7.73
CA LEU A 104 -2.33 -2.83 7.54
C LEU A 104 -2.23 -4.23 8.14
N ASP A 105 -3.02 -4.50 9.17
CA ASP A 105 -3.09 -5.81 9.82
C ASP A 105 -4.44 -6.44 9.52
N TYR A 106 -4.48 -7.35 8.54
CA TYR A 106 -5.71 -8.00 8.11
C TYR A 106 -6.37 -8.84 9.22
N LYS A 107 -5.61 -9.30 10.22
CA LYS A 107 -6.17 -10.04 11.36
C LYS A 107 -7.01 -9.12 12.26
N LYS A 108 -6.70 -7.82 12.27
CA LYS A 108 -7.48 -6.79 12.98
C LYS A 108 -8.68 -6.28 12.18
N LEU A 109 -8.76 -6.60 10.87
CA LEU A 109 -9.87 -6.21 9.99
C LEU A 109 -11.08 -7.18 10.04
N ILE A 110 -10.93 -8.35 10.68
CA ILE A 110 -11.97 -9.39 10.73
C ILE A 110 -13.28 -8.91 11.41
N PRO A 111 -13.28 -8.05 12.45
CA PRO A 111 -14.51 -7.50 13.02
C PRO A 111 -15.14 -6.36 12.20
N SER A 112 -14.34 -5.62 11.40
CA SER A 112 -14.78 -4.38 10.73
C SER A 112 -15.33 -4.58 9.32
N TYR A 113 -15.06 -5.72 8.66
CA TYR A 113 -15.57 -6.01 7.31
C TYR A 113 -17.11 -6.07 7.23
N LYS A 114 -17.79 -6.55 8.29
CA LYS A 114 -19.26 -6.55 8.36
C LYS A 114 -19.86 -5.13 8.42
N ALA A 115 -19.14 -4.18 9.02
CA ALA A 115 -19.57 -2.79 9.09
C ALA A 115 -19.30 -2.03 7.79
N ILE A 116 -18.16 -2.29 7.14
CA ILE A 116 -17.79 -1.62 5.89
C ILE A 116 -18.66 -2.10 4.72
N SER A 117 -18.95 -3.40 4.62
CA SER A 117 -19.83 -3.94 3.55
C SER A 117 -21.28 -3.45 3.65
N SER A 118 -21.82 -3.28 4.87
CA SER A 118 -23.17 -2.73 5.11
C SER A 118 -23.24 -1.20 4.90
N GLN A 119 -22.17 -0.47 5.18
CA GLN A 119 -22.08 0.95 4.83
C GLN A 119 -21.92 1.15 3.32
N TYR A 120 -21.14 0.32 2.62
CA TYR A 120 -20.96 0.45 1.16
C TYR A 120 -22.25 0.19 0.37
N THR A 121 -23.11 -0.73 0.84
CA THR A 121 -24.44 -0.97 0.22
C THR A 121 -25.42 0.18 0.48
N SER A 122 -25.30 0.91 1.59
CA SER A 122 -26.11 2.11 1.85
C SER A 122 -25.59 3.38 1.17
N TRP A 123 -24.31 3.41 0.76
CA TRP A 123 -23.68 4.54 0.07
C TRP A 123 -23.85 4.56 -1.46
N GLN A 124 -24.38 3.49 -2.06
CA GLN A 124 -24.75 3.47 -3.49
C GLN A 124 -25.85 4.50 -3.85
N GLY A 125 -26.50 5.12 -2.86
CA GLY A 125 -27.52 6.15 -3.04
C GLY A 125 -27.07 7.61 -2.86
N LYS A 126 -25.82 7.88 -2.45
CA LYS A 126 -25.31 9.26 -2.27
C LYS A 126 -23.96 9.42 -2.91
N ARG A 127 -23.92 10.20 -3.99
CA ARG A 127 -22.69 10.80 -4.52
C ARG A 127 -22.10 11.71 -3.45
N SER A 128 -21.21 11.16 -2.64
CA SER A 128 -20.22 11.91 -1.89
C SER A 128 -18.94 11.09 -1.92
N ILE A 129 -17.85 11.77 -2.20
CA ILE A 129 -16.49 11.25 -2.15
C ILE A 129 -16.22 10.92 -0.68
N CYS A 130 -15.70 9.72 -0.40
CA CYS A 130 -15.12 9.27 0.88
C CYS A 130 -15.55 10.09 2.13
#